data_AF-A0A1F4VRR3-F1
#
_entry.id   AF-A0A1F4VRR3-F1
#
_cell.length_a   1.000
_cell.length_b   1.000
_cell.length_c   1.000
_cell.angle_alpha   90.00
_cell.angle_beta   90.00
_cell.angle_gamma   90.00
#
_symmetry.space_group_name_H-M   'P 1'
#
loop_
_entity.id
_entity.type
_entity.pdbx_description
1 polymer ?
#
loop_
_entity_poly.entity_id
_entity_poly.type
_entity_poly.pdbx_seq_one_letter_code
_entity_poly.pdbx_strand_id
1 'polypeptide(L)'
;MVLSRKANLLRFAAKLFSNRFRAGLIIGGTVLLIVGGSAVAVYIQNAIESRQAPGESQTDTDTDLQPQPIVIDDTAVTLAEKSSGYCRALAPDEWAFVTNAQATGADLFSPEKSMHAAWGISSVYYYMYPTVDSFLNTWMPLAGYTGFELESSFKDLGDGFTQRGFTSEIGKKGLVIYKTYEFDSAFYVVSVYFAAADNEIWESKGATPTYAAISIRCVSQLRPTTSGVSLPSSDPSSSRDNPEVSLSDKWTEAIMGYENVYSPSTGEHYEAPLNSYWDTGPDGAGYYRSLPGGDYERLESGFGDY
;
A
#
# COMPACT_ATOMS: atom_id res chain seq x y z
N MET A 1 15.36 -5.98 43.47
CA MET A 1 14.95 -4.59 43.79
C MET A 1 14.82 -3.70 42.52
N VAL A 2 14.36 -4.24 41.38
CA VAL A 2 14.23 -3.51 40.09
C VAL A 2 12.80 -3.56 39.52
N LEU A 3 11.97 -4.52 39.97
CA LEU A 3 10.57 -4.65 39.56
C LEU A 3 9.60 -3.62 40.21
N SER A 4 10.02 -2.92 41.27
CA SER A 4 9.18 -1.94 41.99
C SER A 4 9.22 -0.52 41.39
N ARG A 5 10.24 -0.19 40.57
CA ARG A 5 10.35 1.16 39.96
C ARG A 5 9.45 1.36 38.73
N LYS A 6 9.24 0.32 37.91
CA LYS A 6 8.34 0.40 36.74
C LYS A 6 6.86 0.53 37.13
N ALA A 7 6.43 -0.18 38.17
CA ALA A 7 5.05 -0.09 38.67
C ALA A 7 4.73 1.26 39.34
N ASN A 8 5.72 1.92 39.95
CA ASN A 8 5.55 3.24 40.56
C ASN A 8 5.54 4.39 39.55
N LEU A 9 6.23 4.26 38.40
CA LEU A 9 6.17 5.25 37.31
C LEU A 9 4.79 5.29 36.63
N LEU A 10 4.18 4.12 36.41
CA LEU A 10 2.80 4.00 35.89
C LEU A 10 1.76 4.60 36.85
N ARG A 11 1.96 4.45 38.17
CA ARG A 11 1.08 5.05 39.19
C ARG A 11 1.30 6.55 39.38
N PHE A 12 2.52 7.05 39.15
CA PHE A 12 2.81 8.49 39.24
C PHE A 12 2.28 9.24 38.02
N ALA A 13 2.38 8.65 36.82
CA ALA A 13 1.74 9.18 35.61
C ALA A 13 0.22 9.26 35.78
N ALA A 14 -0.43 8.20 36.27
CA ALA A 14 -1.88 8.19 36.50
C ALA A 14 -2.35 9.23 37.54
N LYS A 15 -1.50 9.65 38.49
CA LYS A 15 -1.88 10.60 39.55
C LYS A 15 -1.75 12.06 39.15
N LEU A 16 -0.82 12.38 38.23
CA LEU A 16 -0.67 13.72 37.64
C LEU A 16 -1.84 14.08 36.69
N PHE A 17 -2.62 13.09 36.23
CA PHE A 17 -3.76 13.29 35.34
C PHE A 17 -5.09 13.66 36.04
N SER A 18 -5.14 13.71 37.38
CA SER A 18 -6.42 13.85 38.10
C SER A 18 -6.79 15.26 38.56
N ASN A 19 -5.91 16.26 38.43
CA ASN A 19 -6.27 17.61 38.86
C ASN A 19 -5.50 18.68 38.09
N ARG A 20 -6.26 19.41 37.28
CA ARG A 20 -5.91 20.60 36.48
C ARG A 20 -5.27 20.28 35.13
N PHE A 21 -6.10 20.25 34.08
CA PHE A 21 -6.01 21.18 32.95
C PHE A 21 -7.20 20.92 32.03
N ARG A 22 -8.16 21.86 32.02
CA ARG A 22 -9.18 21.98 30.98
C ARG A 22 -8.56 22.81 29.86
N ALA A 23 -7.93 22.16 28.89
CA ALA A 23 -7.63 22.68 27.56
C ALA A 23 -7.19 21.48 26.69
N GLY A 24 -7.73 21.38 25.48
CA GLY A 24 -7.65 20.20 24.62
C GLY A 24 -6.23 19.66 24.44
N LEU A 25 -6.04 18.41 24.86
CA LEU A 25 -4.84 17.62 24.63
C LEU A 25 -5.35 16.25 24.17
N ILE A 26 -5.35 16.03 22.86
CA ILE A 26 -5.60 14.70 22.27
C ILE A 26 -4.35 13.88 22.53
N ILE A 27 -4.31 13.16 23.64
CA ILE A 27 -3.23 12.24 24.00
C ILE A 27 -3.51 10.88 23.37
N GLY A 28 -2.57 10.38 22.57
CA GLY A 28 -2.43 8.96 22.25
C GLY A 28 -3.47 8.43 21.28
N GLY A 29 -3.39 8.85 20.00
CA GLY A 29 -4.04 8.11 18.92
C GLY A 29 -3.49 6.69 18.89
N THR A 30 -4.35 5.72 19.20
CA THR A 30 -4.03 4.31 19.03
C THR A 30 -3.95 4.04 17.52
N VAL A 31 -2.78 3.65 17.01
CA VAL A 31 -2.72 3.03 15.68
C VAL A 31 -3.31 1.63 15.86
N LEU A 32 -4.60 1.50 15.58
CA LEU A 32 -5.25 0.20 15.50
C LEU A 32 -5.22 -0.21 14.03
N LEU A 33 -4.21 -0.97 13.62
CA LEU A 33 -4.34 -1.85 12.45
C LEU A 33 -5.33 -2.92 12.87
N ILE A 34 -6.50 -2.97 12.22
CA ILE A 34 -7.61 -3.86 12.64
C ILE A 34 -7.29 -5.27 12.12
N VAL A 35 -6.50 -6.02 12.88
CA VAL A 35 -6.19 -7.41 12.54
C VAL A 35 -7.31 -8.32 13.04
N GLY A 36 -8.26 -8.61 12.17
CA GLY A 36 -9.29 -9.63 12.39
C GLY A 36 -8.71 -11.04 12.36
N GLY A 37 -8.24 -11.51 13.52
CA GLY A 37 -7.83 -12.90 13.76
C GLY A 37 -9.00 -13.79 14.19
N SER A 38 -9.20 -14.91 13.50
CA SER A 38 -9.88 -16.11 14.00
C SER A 38 -9.46 -17.32 13.17
N ALA A 39 -9.01 -18.37 13.85
CA ALA A 39 -8.46 -19.61 13.31
C ALA A 39 -9.53 -20.55 12.76
N VAL A 40 -9.28 -21.21 11.61
CA VAL A 40 -9.82 -22.53 11.25
C VAL A 40 -8.78 -23.27 10.40
N ALA A 41 -8.50 -24.51 10.76
CA ALA A 41 -7.62 -25.43 10.05
C ALA A 41 -8.40 -26.38 9.13
N VAL A 42 -7.67 -27.04 8.20
CA VAL A 42 -7.85 -28.40 7.64
C VAL A 42 -8.11 -28.52 6.11
N TYR A 43 -7.06 -29.02 5.43
CA TYR A 43 -6.93 -29.96 4.29
C TYR A 43 -7.76 -29.86 3.00
N ILE A 44 -7.09 -30.03 1.82
CA ILE A 44 -7.21 -31.21 0.92
C ILE A 44 -6.16 -31.17 -0.22
N GLN A 45 -5.83 -32.38 -0.69
CA GLN A 45 -4.73 -32.87 -1.51
C GLN A 45 -4.93 -32.78 -3.04
N ASN A 46 -3.79 -32.72 -3.75
CA ASN A 46 -3.43 -33.13 -5.12
C ASN A 46 -4.49 -33.71 -6.08
N ALA A 47 -4.44 -33.24 -7.34
CA ALA A 47 -4.51 -34.10 -8.53
C ALA A 47 -3.97 -33.39 -9.78
N ILE A 48 -2.82 -33.80 -10.33
CA ILE A 48 -2.54 -33.72 -11.78
C ILE A 48 -1.77 -34.98 -12.17
N GLU A 49 -2.43 -35.86 -12.92
CA GLU A 49 -1.82 -36.99 -13.62
C GLU A 49 -1.99 -36.80 -15.14
N SER A 50 -0.86 -36.91 -15.84
CA SER A 50 -0.68 -37.35 -17.25
C SER A 50 -1.24 -36.41 -18.35
N ARG A 51 -0.56 -36.20 -19.49
CA ARG A 51 0.16 -37.15 -20.37
C ARG A 51 1.32 -36.49 -21.14
N GLN A 52 2.30 -37.31 -21.51
CA GLN A 52 3.37 -37.00 -22.48
C GLN A 52 2.96 -37.27 -23.95
N ALA A 53 3.44 -36.37 -24.82
CA ALA A 53 4.06 -36.55 -26.17
C ALA A 53 3.21 -37.14 -27.34
N PRO A 54 3.61 -37.00 -28.63
CA PRO A 54 4.86 -36.48 -29.22
C PRO A 54 4.69 -35.43 -30.35
N GLY A 55 5.81 -34.88 -30.84
CA GLY A 55 5.84 -33.80 -31.83
C GLY A 55 5.71 -34.21 -33.30
N GLU A 56 5.63 -33.21 -34.18
CA GLU A 56 6.12 -33.24 -35.56
C GLU A 56 6.16 -31.83 -36.17
N SER A 57 6.89 -31.74 -37.28
CA SER A 57 7.50 -30.58 -37.96
C SER A 57 6.56 -29.80 -38.91
N GLN A 58 7.09 -28.68 -39.44
CA GLN A 58 6.66 -27.86 -40.60
C GLN A 58 5.73 -26.68 -40.24
N THR A 59 5.86 -25.47 -40.80
CA THR A 59 6.52 -24.98 -42.02
C THR A 59 6.71 -23.46 -41.87
N ASP A 60 7.87 -22.92 -42.26
CA ASP A 60 8.04 -21.46 -42.44
C ASP A 60 7.08 -20.98 -43.54
N THR A 61 6.12 -20.16 -43.15
CA THR A 61 5.38 -19.29 -44.08
C THR A 61 5.60 -17.87 -43.61
N ASP A 62 6.52 -17.19 -44.29
CA ASP A 62 6.78 -15.76 -44.21
C ASP A 62 5.50 -15.01 -44.60
N THR A 63 4.65 -14.80 -43.60
CA THR A 63 3.52 -13.89 -43.65
C THR A 63 4.09 -12.56 -43.21
N ASP A 64 3.88 -11.51 -43.99
CA ASP A 64 4.15 -10.13 -43.60
C ASP A 64 3.49 -9.86 -42.24
N LEU A 65 4.28 -10.05 -41.16
CA LEU A 65 3.84 -9.93 -39.78
C LEU A 65 3.69 -8.44 -39.52
N GLN A 66 2.53 -7.89 -39.86
CA GLN A 66 2.00 -6.75 -39.11
C GLN A 66 2.17 -7.13 -37.63
N PRO A 67 2.95 -6.38 -36.85
CA PRO A 67 3.17 -6.71 -35.44
C PRO A 67 1.80 -6.82 -34.79
N GLN A 68 1.53 -7.98 -34.18
CA GLN A 68 0.28 -8.20 -33.47
C GLN A 68 0.11 -7.08 -32.44
N PRO A 69 -1.07 -6.45 -32.34
CA PRO A 69 -1.33 -5.40 -31.37
C PRO A 69 -0.96 -5.86 -29.96
N ILE A 70 -0.16 -5.07 -29.25
CA ILE A 70 0.17 -5.31 -27.84
C ILE A 70 -0.81 -4.47 -27.02
N VAL A 71 -1.77 -5.14 -26.37
CA VAL A 71 -2.75 -4.51 -25.49
C VAL A 71 -2.64 -5.12 -24.10
N ILE A 72 -3.05 -4.37 -23.08
CA ILE A 72 -3.32 -4.95 -21.76
C ILE A 72 -4.42 -6.00 -21.93
N ASP A 73 -4.10 -7.23 -21.56
CA ASP A 73 -4.97 -8.40 -21.71
C ASP A 73 -5.46 -8.87 -20.33
N ASP A 74 -6.04 -10.07 -20.27
CA ASP A 74 -6.59 -10.66 -19.03
C ASP A 74 -5.53 -10.87 -17.93
N THR A 75 -4.23 -10.64 -18.21
CA THR A 75 -3.18 -10.67 -17.19
C THR A 75 -3.04 -9.36 -16.42
N ALA A 76 -3.65 -8.27 -16.90
CA ALA A 76 -3.74 -7.02 -16.15
C ALA A 76 -4.78 -7.14 -15.03
N VAL A 77 -4.41 -6.69 -13.83
CA VAL A 77 -5.33 -6.68 -12.69
C VAL A 77 -6.17 -5.41 -12.77
N THR A 78 -7.49 -5.57 -12.89
CA THR A 78 -8.42 -4.43 -12.83
C THR A 78 -8.55 -3.96 -11.39
N LEU A 79 -8.43 -2.65 -11.19
CA LEU A 79 -8.59 -2.01 -9.88
C LEU A 79 -9.90 -1.23 -9.83
N ALA A 80 -10.60 -1.37 -8.72
CA ALA A 80 -11.79 -0.61 -8.39
C ALA A 80 -11.48 0.41 -7.30
N GLU A 81 -12.13 1.56 -7.38
CA GLU A 81 -12.08 2.54 -6.32
C GLU A 81 -12.78 2.00 -5.06
N LYS A 82 -12.07 2.10 -3.93
CA LYS A 82 -12.60 1.85 -2.60
C LYS A 82 -12.65 3.16 -1.82
N SER A 83 -13.77 3.43 -1.18
CA SER A 83 -13.99 4.63 -0.37
C SER A 83 -14.51 4.24 1.02
N SER A 84 -13.88 4.77 2.07
CA SER A 84 -14.25 4.50 3.46
C SER A 84 -13.76 5.63 4.37
N GLY A 85 -14.67 6.20 5.16
CA GLY A 85 -14.34 7.33 6.05
C GLY A 85 -13.76 8.52 5.28
N TYR A 86 -12.53 8.92 5.64
CA TYR A 86 -11.80 10.03 5.02
C TYR A 86 -10.69 9.55 4.06
N CYS A 87 -10.83 8.31 3.57
CA CYS A 87 -9.85 7.67 2.73
C CYS A 87 -10.46 7.10 1.45
N ARG A 88 -9.63 7.07 0.41
CA ARG A 88 -9.89 6.43 -0.88
C ARG A 88 -8.67 5.61 -1.28
N ALA A 89 -8.86 4.59 -2.09
CA ALA A 89 -7.78 3.75 -2.60
C ALA A 89 -8.22 3.02 -3.88
N LEU A 90 -7.26 2.48 -4.60
CA LEU A 90 -7.48 1.55 -5.70
C LEU A 90 -7.01 0.16 -5.27
N ALA A 91 -7.86 -0.85 -5.45
CA ALA A 91 -7.56 -2.24 -5.17
C ALA A 91 -8.42 -3.16 -6.02
N PRO A 92 -8.09 -4.46 -6.18
CA PRO A 92 -8.98 -5.41 -6.82
C PRO A 92 -10.37 -5.42 -6.17
N ASP A 93 -11.41 -5.65 -6.97
CA ASP A 93 -12.78 -5.38 -6.54
C ASP A 93 -13.23 -6.22 -5.33
N GLU A 94 -12.70 -7.43 -5.20
CA GLU A 94 -13.01 -8.32 -4.09
C GLU A 94 -12.34 -7.94 -2.76
N TRP A 95 -11.43 -6.96 -2.74
CA TRP A 95 -10.71 -6.56 -1.54
C TRP A 95 -11.58 -5.76 -0.58
N ALA A 96 -11.40 -6.02 0.72
CA ALA A 96 -12.07 -5.29 1.78
C ALA A 96 -11.27 -4.04 2.17
N PHE A 97 -11.94 -2.89 2.27
CA PHE A 97 -11.33 -1.63 2.71
C PHE A 97 -11.87 -1.17 4.07
N VAL A 98 -10.98 -1.05 5.04
CA VAL A 98 -11.30 -0.72 6.43
C VAL A 98 -10.53 0.52 6.85
N THR A 99 -11.17 1.44 7.56
CA THR A 99 -10.53 2.66 8.07
C THR A 99 -10.86 2.87 9.53
N ASN A 100 -10.04 3.67 10.21
CA ASN A 100 -10.35 4.11 11.57
C ASN A 100 -11.03 5.49 11.59
N ALA A 101 -11.83 5.73 12.64
CA ALA A 101 -12.58 6.97 12.79
C ALA A 101 -11.67 8.21 12.96
N GLN A 102 -10.41 8.02 13.32
CA GLN A 102 -9.43 9.08 13.55
C GLN A 102 -8.74 9.55 12.27
N ALA A 103 -8.98 8.91 11.11
CA ALA A 103 -8.29 9.23 9.86
C ALA A 103 -6.76 9.12 9.99
N THR A 104 -6.30 8.07 10.68
CA THR A 104 -4.88 7.79 10.90
C THR A 104 -4.46 6.40 10.45
N GLY A 105 -5.39 5.60 9.92
CA GLY A 105 -5.15 4.24 9.49
C GLY A 105 -6.20 3.77 8.50
N ALA A 106 -5.73 3.05 7.49
CA ALA A 106 -6.53 2.47 6.44
C ALA A 106 -5.88 1.15 6.00
N ASP A 107 -6.69 0.10 5.89
CA ASP A 107 -6.26 -1.27 5.61
C ASP A 107 -7.09 -1.87 4.47
N LEU A 108 -6.41 -2.54 3.55
CA LEU A 108 -6.93 -3.21 2.37
C LEU A 108 -6.50 -4.68 2.42
N PHE A 109 -7.46 -5.60 2.41
CA PHE A 109 -7.18 -7.04 2.49
C PHE A 109 -7.73 -7.77 1.28
N SER A 110 -6.93 -8.68 0.70
CA SER A 110 -7.48 -9.69 -0.18
C SER A 110 -8.46 -10.59 0.57
N PRO A 111 -9.46 -11.21 -0.09
CA PRO A 111 -10.46 -12.05 0.57
C PRO A 111 -9.83 -13.13 1.47
N GLU A 112 -8.76 -13.73 0.96
CA GLU A 112 -8.07 -14.83 1.64
C GLU A 112 -6.98 -14.35 2.61
N LYS A 113 -6.84 -13.02 2.77
CA LYS A 113 -5.85 -12.35 3.64
C LYS A 113 -4.41 -12.75 3.33
N SER A 114 -4.17 -13.30 2.15
CA SER A 114 -2.85 -13.62 1.63
C SER A 114 -2.08 -12.35 1.29
N MET A 115 -2.77 -11.26 0.93
CA MET A 115 -2.21 -9.95 0.61
C MET A 115 -2.85 -8.86 1.48
N HIS A 116 -2.04 -7.88 1.86
CA HIS A 116 -2.44 -6.76 2.68
C HIS A 116 -1.76 -5.48 2.18
N ALA A 117 -2.53 -4.42 2.04
CA ALA A 117 -2.07 -3.08 1.76
C ALA A 117 -2.58 -2.15 2.86
N ALA A 118 -1.77 -1.22 3.33
CA ALA A 118 -2.19 -0.31 4.38
C ALA A 118 -1.46 1.03 4.28
N TRP A 119 -2.11 2.02 4.88
CA TRP A 119 -1.51 3.31 5.19
C TRP A 119 -1.80 3.65 6.65
N GLY A 120 -0.83 4.23 7.33
CA GLY A 120 -0.98 4.72 8.69
C GLY A 120 -0.12 5.95 8.95
N ILE A 121 -0.62 6.85 9.79
CA ILE A 121 0.12 8.03 10.24
C ILE A 121 0.04 8.16 11.75
N SER A 122 1.16 8.50 12.39
CA SER A 122 1.23 8.60 13.84
C SER A 122 2.18 9.71 14.30
N SER A 123 1.84 10.33 15.42
CA SER A 123 2.77 11.16 16.19
C SER A 123 3.53 10.28 17.18
N VAL A 124 4.84 10.34 17.14
CA VAL A 124 5.74 9.41 17.81
C VAL A 124 6.65 10.16 18.78
N TYR A 125 6.64 9.74 20.03
CA TYR A 125 7.45 10.34 21.08
C TYR A 125 8.91 9.86 20.99
N TYR A 126 9.85 10.76 20.70
CA TYR A 126 11.26 10.44 20.49
C TYR A 126 11.88 9.65 21.65
N TYR A 127 11.50 9.95 22.89
CA TYR A 127 12.06 9.27 24.05
C TYR A 127 11.75 7.77 24.08
N MET A 128 10.56 7.38 23.61
CA MET A 128 10.16 5.96 23.55
C MET A 128 10.65 5.29 22.27
N TYR A 129 10.63 6.02 21.16
CA TYR A 129 10.98 5.50 19.84
C TYR A 129 11.92 6.50 19.13
N PRO A 130 13.23 6.48 19.44
CA PRO A 130 14.17 7.46 18.92
C PRO A 130 14.32 7.44 17.39
N THR A 131 14.01 6.31 16.77
CA THR A 131 14.10 6.09 15.32
C THR A 131 12.82 5.46 14.77
N VAL A 132 12.58 5.63 13.47
CA VAL A 132 11.50 4.93 12.76
C VAL A 132 11.63 3.41 12.92
N ASP A 133 12.85 2.86 12.84
CA ASP A 133 13.10 1.43 13.09
C ASP A 133 12.60 0.99 14.46
N SER A 134 12.89 1.76 15.52
CA SER A 134 12.41 1.42 16.87
C SER A 134 10.89 1.48 16.98
N PHE A 135 10.26 2.41 16.26
CA PHE A 135 8.81 2.53 16.16
C PHE A 135 8.21 1.32 15.41
N LEU A 136 8.65 1.06 14.18
CA LEU A 136 8.12 -0.03 13.34
C LEU A 136 8.34 -1.40 13.96
N ASN A 137 9.55 -1.71 14.46
CA ASN A 137 9.82 -2.99 15.11
C ASN A 137 9.01 -3.20 16.40
N THR A 138 8.49 -2.13 17.01
CA THR A 138 7.58 -2.26 18.17
C THR A 138 6.12 -2.37 17.75
N TRP A 139 5.70 -1.56 16.78
CA TRP A 139 4.28 -1.44 16.41
C TRP A 139 3.82 -2.52 15.44
N MET A 140 4.67 -2.97 14.51
CA MET A 140 4.28 -4.00 13.55
C MET A 140 3.91 -5.34 14.22
N PRO A 141 4.62 -5.82 15.26
CA PRO A 141 4.18 -6.98 16.03
C PRO A 141 2.83 -6.78 16.74
N LEU A 142 2.56 -5.58 17.28
CA LEU A 142 1.26 -5.26 17.89
C LEU A 142 0.13 -5.26 16.85
N ALA A 143 0.47 -4.94 15.61
CA ALA A 143 -0.39 -5.03 14.44
C ALA A 143 -0.38 -6.43 13.79
N GLY A 144 -0.04 -7.49 14.54
CA GLY A 144 -0.16 -8.87 14.08
C GLY A 144 1.02 -9.40 13.27
N TYR A 145 1.97 -8.57 12.84
CA TYR A 145 3.19 -9.00 12.14
C TYR A 145 4.25 -9.45 13.15
N THR A 146 3.98 -10.56 13.84
CA THR A 146 4.91 -11.10 14.84
C THR A 146 6.24 -11.47 14.20
N GLY A 147 7.34 -11.17 14.90
CA GLY A 147 8.69 -11.37 14.36
C GLY A 147 9.02 -10.47 13.17
N PHE A 148 8.36 -9.32 13.05
CA PHE A 148 8.67 -8.31 12.04
C PHE A 148 10.14 -7.93 12.10
N GLU A 149 10.82 -8.04 10.96
CA GLU A 149 12.21 -7.65 10.79
C GLU A 149 12.34 -6.79 9.53
N LEU A 150 12.77 -5.55 9.72
CA LEU A 150 12.99 -4.59 8.64
C LEU A 150 14.37 -4.82 8.02
N GLU A 151 14.44 -5.03 6.71
CA GLU A 151 15.69 -5.22 6.00
C GLU A 151 16.60 -4.01 6.15
N SER A 152 17.91 -4.20 6.31
CA SER A 152 18.86 -3.10 6.47
C SER A 152 19.02 -2.24 5.21
N SER A 153 18.77 -2.83 4.04
CA SER A 153 18.77 -2.11 2.76
C SER A 153 17.56 -1.20 2.65
N PHE A 154 17.80 -0.01 2.12
CA PHE A 154 16.75 0.96 1.82
C PHE A 154 16.93 1.57 0.44
N LYS A 155 15.83 2.04 -0.13
CA LYS A 155 15.77 2.84 -1.35
C LYS A 155 15.19 4.21 -1.01
N ASP A 156 15.89 5.27 -1.37
CA ASP A 156 15.32 6.63 -1.36
C ASP A 156 14.41 6.76 -2.58
N LEU A 157 13.13 7.09 -2.35
CA LEU A 157 12.14 7.28 -3.41
C LEU A 157 11.97 8.75 -3.79
N GLY A 158 12.75 9.66 -3.19
CA GLY A 158 12.57 11.10 -3.33
C GLY A 158 11.49 11.66 -2.39
N ASP A 159 11.39 12.99 -2.35
CA ASP A 159 10.39 13.72 -1.55
C ASP A 159 10.37 13.39 -0.04
N GLY A 160 11.46 12.83 0.47
CA GLY A 160 11.62 12.40 1.86
C GLY A 160 11.03 11.03 2.18
N PHE A 161 10.68 10.23 1.18
CA PHE A 161 10.21 8.87 1.36
C PHE A 161 11.33 7.84 1.26
N THR A 162 11.32 6.89 2.18
CA THR A 162 12.24 5.75 2.21
C THR A 162 11.46 4.46 2.09
N GLN A 163 11.89 3.57 1.21
CA GLN A 163 11.37 2.21 1.07
C GLN A 163 12.34 1.19 1.66
N ARG A 164 11.81 0.21 2.40
CA ARG A 164 12.56 -0.93 2.93
C ARG A 164 11.75 -2.21 2.82
N GLY A 165 12.40 -3.32 2.53
CA GLY A 165 11.77 -4.63 2.62
C GLY A 165 11.59 -5.06 4.07
N PHE A 166 10.72 -6.03 4.32
CA PHE A 166 10.61 -6.69 5.63
C PHE A 166 10.22 -8.16 5.47
N THR A 167 10.47 -8.93 6.51
CA THR A 167 9.93 -10.28 6.72
C THR A 167 9.27 -10.39 8.09
N SER A 168 8.52 -11.46 8.31
CA SER A 168 7.91 -11.77 9.60
C SER A 168 7.89 -13.27 9.86
N GLU A 169 7.84 -13.66 11.13
CA GLU A 169 7.77 -15.06 11.55
C GLU A 169 6.44 -15.74 11.16
N ILE A 170 5.40 -14.94 10.91
CA ILE A 170 4.09 -15.43 10.46
C ILE A 170 4.03 -15.76 8.97
N GLY A 171 5.17 -15.78 8.28
CA GLY A 171 5.24 -16.14 6.86
C GLY A 171 4.85 -15.02 5.90
N LYS A 172 4.88 -13.74 6.35
CA LYS A 172 4.68 -12.59 5.48
C LYS A 172 6.00 -11.93 5.09
N LYS A 173 6.08 -11.48 3.84
CA LYS A 173 7.14 -10.64 3.27
C LYS A 173 6.51 -9.42 2.63
N GLY A 174 7.23 -8.31 2.60
CA GLY A 174 6.74 -7.14 1.91
C GLY A 174 7.64 -5.92 1.99
N LEU A 175 7.01 -4.75 1.86
CA LEU A 175 7.69 -3.46 1.85
C LEU A 175 7.01 -2.51 2.85
N VAL A 176 7.82 -1.61 3.39
CA VAL A 176 7.37 -0.42 4.11
C VAL A 176 7.92 0.80 3.37
N ILE A 177 7.05 1.74 3.03
CA ILE A 177 7.42 3.04 2.47
C ILE A 177 7.01 4.10 3.47
N TYR A 178 7.95 4.89 3.98
CA TYR A 178 7.65 5.84 5.04
C TYR A 178 8.31 7.20 4.84
N LYS A 179 7.68 8.22 5.43
CA LYS A 179 8.21 9.58 5.54
C LYS A 179 8.02 10.09 6.95
N THR A 180 9.05 10.75 7.47
CA THR A 180 8.98 11.45 8.76
C THR A 180 8.85 12.94 8.57
N TYR A 181 8.05 13.57 9.43
CA TYR A 181 7.93 15.01 9.56
C TYR A 181 8.41 15.41 10.94
N GLU A 182 9.29 16.40 11.00
CA GLU A 182 9.60 17.05 12.27
C GLU A 182 8.35 17.79 12.75
N PHE A 183 7.96 17.57 14.00
CA PHE A 183 6.79 18.21 14.61
C PHE A 183 7.24 19.17 15.72
N ASP A 184 7.95 18.66 16.73
CA ASP A 184 8.62 19.46 17.75
C ASP A 184 9.85 18.72 18.34
N SER A 185 10.41 19.24 19.42
CA SER A 185 11.59 18.64 20.07
C SER A 185 11.31 17.33 20.83
N ALA A 186 10.05 16.97 21.03
CA ALA A 186 9.61 15.79 21.74
C ALA A 186 8.99 14.74 20.81
N PHE A 187 8.39 15.15 19.70
CA PHE A 187 7.66 14.31 18.78
C PHE A 187 8.10 14.51 17.32
N TYR A 188 8.06 13.41 16.56
CA TYR A 188 7.98 13.44 15.11
C TYR A 188 6.65 12.84 14.65
N VAL A 189 6.29 13.05 13.40
CA VAL A 189 5.19 12.35 12.75
C VAL A 189 5.76 11.39 11.73
N VAL A 190 5.20 10.19 11.62
CA VAL A 190 5.57 9.22 10.59
C VAL A 190 4.32 8.83 9.80
N SER A 191 4.39 8.97 8.48
CA SER A 191 3.43 8.42 7.51
C SER A 191 4.03 7.15 6.92
N VAL A 192 3.28 6.06 6.90
CA VAL A 192 3.74 4.72 6.55
C VAL A 192 2.74 4.10 5.59
N TYR A 193 3.20 3.77 4.39
CA TYR A 193 2.56 2.83 3.49
C TYR A 193 3.18 1.45 3.70
N PHE A 194 2.35 0.43 3.68
CA PHE A 194 2.72 -0.93 4.02
C PHE A 194 2.09 -1.89 3.03
N ALA A 195 2.88 -2.78 2.46
CA ALA A 195 2.41 -3.80 1.55
C ALA A 195 2.98 -5.15 1.97
N ALA A 196 2.15 -6.17 2.05
CA ALA A 196 2.55 -7.52 2.44
C ALA A 196 1.85 -8.57 1.60
N ALA A 197 2.54 -9.69 1.39
CA ALA A 197 1.94 -10.93 0.93
C ALA A 197 2.50 -12.13 1.70
N ASP A 198 1.88 -13.30 1.55
CA ASP A 198 2.52 -14.56 1.93
C ASP A 198 3.87 -14.70 1.21
N ASN A 199 4.87 -15.23 1.91
CA ASN A 199 6.23 -15.37 1.40
C ASN A 199 6.27 -16.09 0.05
N GLU A 200 5.42 -17.09 -0.15
CA GLU A 200 5.37 -17.95 -1.34
C GLU A 200 4.86 -17.20 -2.59
N ILE A 201 4.10 -16.12 -2.41
CA ILE A 201 3.50 -15.37 -3.51
C ILE A 201 4.08 -13.97 -3.66
N TRP A 202 4.98 -13.53 -2.76
CA TRP A 202 5.53 -12.19 -2.78
C TRP A 202 6.18 -11.85 -4.13
N GLU A 203 7.04 -12.72 -4.65
CA GLU A 203 7.76 -12.43 -5.90
C GLU A 203 6.84 -12.35 -7.13
N SER A 204 5.70 -13.04 -7.12
CA SER A 204 4.77 -13.09 -8.26
C SER A 204 3.61 -12.12 -8.14
N LYS A 205 3.21 -11.75 -6.92
CA LYS A 205 2.02 -10.94 -6.64
C LYS A 205 2.28 -9.70 -5.78
N GLY A 206 3.51 -9.46 -5.34
CA GLY A 206 3.86 -8.35 -4.45
C GLY A 206 3.60 -6.96 -5.03
N ALA A 207 3.53 -6.84 -6.37
CA ALA A 207 3.14 -5.61 -7.05
C ALA A 207 1.76 -5.12 -6.60
N THR A 208 0.76 -6.01 -6.56
CA THR A 208 -0.63 -5.67 -6.25
C THR A 208 -0.85 -5.04 -4.87
N PRO A 209 -0.44 -5.65 -3.74
CA PRO A 209 -0.54 -4.98 -2.44
C PRO A 209 0.33 -3.72 -2.37
N THR A 210 1.38 -3.61 -3.19
CA THR A 210 2.20 -2.39 -3.21
C THR A 210 1.48 -1.24 -3.89
N TYR A 211 0.95 -1.45 -5.09
CA TYR A 211 0.13 -0.46 -5.80
C TYR A 211 -1.11 -0.10 -5.00
N ALA A 212 -1.77 -1.09 -4.41
CA ALA A 212 -2.90 -0.87 -3.52
C ALA A 212 -2.52 -0.04 -2.28
N ALA A 213 -1.32 -0.22 -1.71
CA ALA A 213 -0.89 0.58 -0.57
C ALA A 213 -0.63 2.03 -0.98
N ILE A 214 0.18 2.26 -2.01
CA ILE A 214 0.58 3.60 -2.43
C ILE A 214 -0.58 4.41 -3.05
N SER A 215 -1.67 3.73 -3.46
CA SER A 215 -2.92 4.38 -3.87
C SER A 215 -3.76 4.87 -2.69
N ILE A 216 -3.42 4.53 -1.44
CA ILE A 216 -4.24 4.98 -0.32
C ILE A 216 -4.08 6.49 -0.12
N ARG A 217 -5.18 7.22 -0.35
CA ARG A 217 -5.33 8.65 -0.17
C ARG A 217 -6.17 8.91 1.05
N CYS A 218 -5.58 9.44 2.12
CA CYS A 218 -6.29 9.77 3.35
C CYS A 218 -6.07 11.22 3.77
N VAL A 219 -7.15 11.90 4.14
CA VAL A 219 -7.09 13.20 4.80
C VAL A 219 -6.75 12.98 6.27
N SER A 220 -5.68 13.62 6.75
CA SER A 220 -5.29 13.56 8.16
C SER A 220 -4.77 14.90 8.64
N GLN A 221 -5.09 15.26 9.88
CA GLN A 221 -4.60 16.48 10.53
C GLN A 221 -3.21 16.31 11.17
N LEU A 222 -2.66 15.08 11.17
CA LEU A 222 -1.36 14.81 11.80
C LEU A 222 -0.18 15.33 10.97
N ARG A 223 -0.35 15.63 9.68
CA ARG A 223 0.74 16.24 8.90
C ARG A 223 0.82 17.73 9.25
N PRO A 224 2.04 18.30 9.45
CA PRO A 224 2.17 19.72 9.78
C PRO A 224 1.44 20.65 8.80
N THR A 225 1.52 20.36 7.50
CA THR A 225 0.90 21.14 6.41
C THR A 225 -0.62 21.05 6.38
N THR A 226 -1.22 20.03 6.99
CA THR A 226 -2.68 19.79 7.00
C THR A 226 -3.28 19.89 8.39
N SER A 227 -2.53 20.41 9.37
CA SER A 227 -2.98 20.59 10.76
C SER A 227 -4.26 21.45 10.91
N GLY A 228 -4.54 22.33 9.94
CA GLY A 228 -5.74 23.18 9.90
C GLY A 228 -6.87 22.67 8.99
N VAL A 229 -6.73 21.50 8.37
CA VAL A 229 -7.72 20.96 7.42
C VAL A 229 -8.98 20.51 8.16
N SER A 230 -10.16 20.81 7.59
CA SER A 230 -11.46 20.43 8.16
C SER A 230 -11.93 19.10 7.58
N LEU A 231 -11.74 17.99 8.32
CA LEU A 231 -12.03 16.63 7.84
C LEU A 231 -13.40 16.48 7.14
N PRO A 232 -14.53 17.04 7.65
CA PRO A 232 -15.84 16.87 7.01
C PRO A 232 -15.97 17.50 5.62
N SER A 233 -15.12 18.46 5.27
CA SER A 233 -15.16 19.21 4.01
C SER A 233 -13.91 18.97 3.15
N SER A 234 -13.10 17.99 3.51
CA SER A 234 -11.82 17.72 2.86
C SER A 234 -11.96 16.71 1.75
N ASP A 235 -11.09 16.83 0.76
CA ASP A 235 -11.01 15.90 -0.37
C ASP A 235 -9.68 15.12 -0.34
N PRO A 236 -9.69 13.80 -0.12
CA PRO A 236 -8.46 12.98 -0.12
C PRO A 236 -7.71 13.00 -1.47
N SER A 237 -8.40 13.34 -2.56
CA SER A 237 -7.81 13.48 -3.90
C SER A 237 -7.27 14.89 -4.17
N SER A 238 -7.43 15.83 -3.23
CA SER A 238 -6.85 17.17 -3.34
C SER A 238 -5.45 17.24 -2.74
N SER A 239 -4.49 17.75 -3.51
CA SER A 239 -3.11 17.98 -3.02
C SER A 239 -3.02 19.00 -1.88
N ARG A 240 -4.07 19.83 -1.72
CA ARG A 240 -4.20 20.78 -0.62
C ARG A 240 -4.53 20.09 0.70
N ASP A 241 -5.41 19.10 0.67
CA ASP A 241 -5.93 18.40 1.85
C ASP A 241 -5.13 17.12 2.14
N ASN A 242 -4.50 16.56 1.10
CA ASN A 242 -3.59 15.42 1.14
C ASN A 242 -2.32 15.70 0.31
N PRO A 243 -1.22 16.17 0.93
CA PRO A 243 0.02 16.49 0.21
C PRO A 243 0.75 15.26 -0.35
N GLU A 244 0.26 14.05 -0.05
CA GLU A 244 0.79 12.77 -0.51
C GLU A 244 -0.01 12.22 -1.71
N VAL A 245 -1.02 12.94 -2.20
CA VAL A 245 -1.88 12.46 -3.30
C VAL A 245 -1.12 12.19 -4.60
N SER A 246 -0.02 12.92 -4.85
CA SER A 246 0.79 12.82 -6.06
C SER A 246 1.99 11.87 -5.89
N LEU A 247 2.03 11.05 -4.84
CA LEU A 247 3.16 10.12 -4.63
C LEU A 247 3.31 9.13 -5.77
N SER A 248 2.20 8.70 -6.35
CA SER A 248 2.18 7.82 -7.51
C SER A 248 2.90 8.36 -8.72
N ASP A 249 2.74 9.65 -8.99
CA ASP A 249 3.28 10.30 -10.17
C ASP A 249 4.80 10.49 -10.02
N LYS A 250 5.25 10.54 -8.76
CA LYS A 250 6.65 10.69 -8.35
C LYS A 250 7.38 9.34 -8.30
N TRP A 251 6.65 8.25 -8.10
CA TRP A 251 7.18 6.88 -8.07
C TRP A 251 6.88 6.21 -9.40
N THR A 252 7.39 6.80 -10.47
CA THR A 252 7.16 6.44 -11.87
C THR A 252 7.98 5.22 -12.32
N GLU A 253 8.38 4.34 -11.39
CA GLU A 253 9.08 3.10 -11.72
C GLU A 253 8.15 1.90 -11.60
N ALA A 254 8.30 0.96 -12.54
CA ALA A 254 7.60 -0.31 -12.50
C ALA A 254 7.91 -1.06 -11.20
N ILE A 255 6.89 -1.26 -10.38
CA ILE A 255 7.01 -1.99 -9.13
C ILE A 255 6.87 -3.47 -9.46
N MET A 256 7.97 -4.21 -9.28
CA MET A 256 8.02 -5.66 -9.46
C MET A 256 7.52 -6.15 -10.84
N GLY A 257 7.82 -5.39 -11.89
CA GLY A 257 7.49 -5.78 -13.27
C GLY A 257 6.09 -5.37 -13.74
N TYR A 258 5.39 -4.54 -12.96
CA TYR A 258 4.09 -3.96 -13.32
C TYR A 258 4.16 -2.44 -13.26
N GLU A 259 3.25 -1.77 -13.96
CA GLU A 259 3.05 -0.33 -13.92
C GLU A 259 1.56 -0.03 -13.74
N ASN A 260 1.23 0.97 -12.91
CA ASN A 260 -0.16 1.40 -12.80
C ASN A 260 -0.51 2.37 -13.93
N VAL A 261 -1.62 2.09 -14.60
CA VAL A 261 -2.12 2.88 -15.72
C VAL A 261 -3.65 3.01 -15.65
N TYR A 262 -4.20 4.00 -16.33
CA TYR A 262 -5.64 4.22 -16.38
C TYR A 262 -6.14 4.65 -17.75
N SER A 263 -7.41 4.35 -18.01
CA SER A 263 -8.10 4.82 -19.19
C SER A 263 -8.53 6.28 -19.01
N PRO A 264 -8.12 7.21 -19.89
CA PRO A 264 -8.58 8.60 -19.82
C PRO A 264 -10.06 8.75 -20.18
N SER A 265 -10.65 7.85 -20.97
CA SER A 265 -12.08 7.92 -21.32
C SER A 265 -13.02 7.29 -20.29
N THR A 266 -12.60 6.24 -19.57
CA THR A 266 -13.47 5.56 -18.59
C THR A 266 -13.06 5.74 -17.14
N GLY A 267 -11.83 6.16 -16.86
CA GLY A 267 -11.27 6.20 -15.51
C GLY A 267 -10.97 4.82 -14.93
N GLU A 268 -11.02 3.75 -15.73
CA GLU A 268 -10.68 2.40 -15.26
C GLU A 268 -9.18 2.26 -15.05
N HIS A 269 -8.80 1.63 -13.93
CA HIS A 269 -7.41 1.46 -13.51
C HIS A 269 -6.94 0.02 -13.69
N TYR A 270 -5.68 -0.12 -14.08
CA TYR A 270 -5.05 -1.41 -14.35
C TYR A 270 -3.63 -1.46 -13.77
N GLU A 271 -3.25 -2.61 -13.25
CA GLU A 271 -1.83 -2.98 -13.08
C GLU A 271 -1.37 -3.69 -14.35
N ALA A 272 -0.70 -2.94 -15.23
CA ALA A 272 -0.23 -3.44 -16.52
C ALA A 272 1.13 -4.13 -16.37
N PRO A 273 1.31 -5.37 -16.86
CA PRO A 273 2.61 -6.01 -16.97
C PRO A 273 3.54 -5.21 -17.90
N LEU A 274 4.83 -5.10 -17.55
CA LEU A 274 5.81 -4.35 -18.38
C LEU A 274 5.93 -4.88 -19.82
N ASN A 275 5.70 -6.17 -20.03
CA ASN A 275 5.74 -6.79 -21.36
C ASN A 275 4.51 -6.44 -22.23
N SER A 276 3.52 -5.76 -21.67
CA SER A 276 2.37 -5.19 -22.40
C SER A 276 2.62 -3.77 -22.91
N TYR A 277 3.84 -3.23 -22.74
CA TYR A 277 4.21 -1.93 -23.29
C TYR A 277 4.40 -2.01 -24.81
N TRP A 278 3.72 -1.14 -25.56
CA TRP A 278 3.79 -1.09 -27.01
C TRP A 278 4.64 0.10 -27.48
N ASP A 279 5.92 -0.15 -27.77
CA ASP A 279 6.89 0.89 -28.18
C ASP A 279 6.47 1.67 -29.44
N THR A 280 5.75 1.03 -30.35
CA THR A 280 5.30 1.58 -31.64
C THR A 280 3.78 1.65 -31.75
N GLY A 281 3.09 1.82 -30.62
CA GLY A 281 1.63 1.92 -30.58
C GLY A 281 1.07 3.03 -31.47
N PRO A 282 -0.22 2.95 -31.84
CA PRO A 282 -0.85 3.83 -32.82
C PRO A 282 -0.78 5.32 -32.46
N ASP A 283 -0.82 5.66 -31.17
CA ASP A 283 -0.70 7.02 -30.64
C ASP A 283 0.65 7.26 -29.93
N GLY A 284 1.69 6.54 -30.35
CA GLY A 284 3.04 6.57 -29.77
C GLY A 284 3.28 5.47 -28.73
N ALA A 285 4.47 5.46 -28.14
CA ALA A 285 4.85 4.45 -27.16
C ALA A 285 3.95 4.50 -25.90
N GLY A 286 3.44 3.36 -25.44
CA GLY A 286 2.59 3.29 -24.25
C GLY A 286 1.87 1.97 -24.05
N TYR A 287 1.06 1.89 -22.99
CA TYR A 287 0.11 0.80 -22.78
C TYR A 287 -1.21 1.12 -23.47
N TYR A 288 -1.86 0.09 -24.00
CA TYR A 288 -3.10 0.26 -24.76
C TYR A 288 -4.17 -0.72 -24.30
N ARG A 289 -5.43 -0.30 -24.30
CA ARG A 289 -6.58 -1.22 -24.19
C ARG A 289 -7.35 -1.27 -25.51
N SER A 290 -8.03 -2.38 -25.73
CA SER A 290 -8.94 -2.53 -26.88
C SER A 290 -10.26 -1.81 -26.62
N LEU A 291 -10.76 -1.08 -27.61
CA LEU A 291 -12.08 -0.44 -27.58
C LEU A 291 -13.11 -1.28 -28.34
N PRO A 292 -14.41 -1.18 -27.99
CA PRO A 292 -15.48 -1.73 -28.81
C PRO A 292 -15.40 -1.16 -30.24
N GLY A 293 -15.27 -2.04 -31.24
CA GLY A 293 -15.13 -1.64 -32.65
C GLY A 293 -13.74 -1.88 -33.25
N GLY A 294 -12.76 -2.32 -32.45
CA GLY A 294 -11.43 -2.71 -32.92
C GLY A 294 -10.38 -1.60 -32.90
N ASP A 295 -10.73 -0.43 -32.36
CA ASP A 295 -9.80 0.66 -32.08
C ASP A 295 -9.03 0.41 -30.77
N TYR A 296 -7.99 1.20 -30.52
CA TYR A 296 -7.19 1.14 -29.30
C TYR A 296 -7.20 2.49 -28.59
N GLU A 297 -7.15 2.46 -27.26
CA GLU A 297 -6.93 3.66 -26.45
C GLU A 297 -5.60 3.54 -25.71
N ARG A 298 -4.75 4.56 -25.85
CA ARG A 298 -3.54 4.70 -25.04
C ARG A 298 -3.92 5.06 -23.61
N LEU A 299 -3.36 4.31 -22.66
CA LEU A 299 -3.55 4.53 -21.23
C LEU A 299 -2.55 5.58 -20.71
N GLU A 300 -2.94 6.29 -19.67
CA GLU A 300 -2.09 7.24 -18.95
C GLU A 300 -1.45 6.55 -17.73
N SER A 301 -0.24 6.95 -17.37
CA SER A 301 0.48 6.36 -16.23
C SER A 301 0.09 7.00 -14.89
N GLY A 302 0.34 6.26 -13.81
CA GLY A 302 0.00 6.69 -12.45
C GLY A 302 -1.47 6.42 -12.13
N PHE A 303 -1.97 7.03 -11.05
CA PHE A 303 -3.34 6.78 -10.61
C PHE A 303 -4.35 7.86 -11.00
N GLY A 304 -3.97 8.96 -11.66
CA GLY A 304 -4.92 10.01 -12.04
C GLY A 304 -5.77 10.57 -10.88
N ASP A 305 -6.90 11.17 -11.24
CA ASP A 305 -7.86 11.77 -10.31
C ASP A 305 -9.05 10.83 -10.05
N TYR A 306 -8.81 9.68 -9.40
CA TYR A 306 -9.89 8.92 -8.76
C TYR A 306 -10.31 9.64 -7.50
#